data_AF-A0A1Y1Y830-F1
#
_entry.id   AF-A0A1Y1Y830-F1
#
_cell.length_a   1.000
_cell.length_b   1.000
_cell.length_c   1.000
_cell.angle_alpha   90.00
_cell.angle_beta   90.00
_cell.angle_gamma   90.00
#
_symmetry.space_group_name_H-M   'P 1'
#
loop_
_entity.id
_entity.type
_entity.pdbx_description
1 polymer ?
#
loop_
_entity_poly.entity_id
_entity_poly.type
_entity_poly.pdbx_seq_one_letter_code
_entity_poly.pdbx_strand_id
1 'polypeptide(L)'
;MPDLTNAFRDSVKELSSSQQLKNELRKRRGSGDKQASQAKPHDEFIKEAYRVANHIVSLKNFLFSVRRAYLNFSRTTAVQTQFPTQNQTFSELNLSLPSGASLTNKQRDEIDMQAKMIIQNCISRITSLENVEKVRQSQIKANPLNSFSKIFTTTSDLAQEILTTHRSGILWLLNKRLMDVSTIQREHQEARLTREMERQRSPINQQIKNLGTSSTFPDFTAHGDDEGKAALEESASEDEFEPQLSAQEKMVLEMENEALVKDLESSLDEVKKVEQTLLEIATLQNTLSTHLAIQAKETERLQSEAIATTERIRDGNVMLAQARQRHSDLRKWILFFLIMVSGVLLFLDWYD
;
A
#
# COMPACT_ATOMS: atom_id res chain seq x y z
N MET A 1 -21.80 8.05 -29.72
CA MET A 1 -21.62 6.87 -30.58
C MET A 1 -22.92 6.09 -30.57
N PRO A 2 -23.43 5.61 -31.72
CA PRO A 2 -24.66 4.83 -31.76
C PRO A 2 -24.44 3.46 -31.10
N ASP A 3 -25.44 3.01 -30.34
CA ASP A 3 -25.41 1.71 -29.67
C ASP A 3 -25.64 0.59 -30.71
N LEU A 4 -24.54 -0.10 -31.04
CA LEU A 4 -24.49 -1.18 -32.04
C LEU A 4 -24.75 -2.56 -31.42
N THR A 5 -25.12 -2.63 -30.12
CA THR A 5 -25.25 -3.89 -29.39
C THR A 5 -26.31 -4.82 -30.00
N ASN A 6 -27.41 -4.26 -30.49
CA ASN A 6 -28.49 -5.05 -31.11
C ASN A 6 -28.10 -5.56 -32.49
N ALA A 7 -27.51 -4.71 -33.33
CA ALA A 7 -26.98 -5.12 -34.64
C ALA A 7 -25.92 -6.22 -34.51
N PHE A 8 -25.04 -6.11 -33.51
CA PHE A 8 -24.07 -7.16 -33.19
C PHE A 8 -24.75 -8.47 -32.78
N ARG A 9 -25.76 -8.42 -31.90
CA ARG A 9 -26.50 -9.63 -31.48
C ARG A 9 -27.21 -10.30 -32.65
N ASP A 10 -27.75 -9.54 -33.58
CA ASP A 10 -28.44 -10.08 -34.75
C ASP A 10 -27.46 -10.71 -35.73
N SER A 11 -26.31 -10.07 -36.00
CA SER A 11 -25.23 -10.66 -36.80
C SER A 11 -24.64 -11.91 -36.15
N VAL A 12 -24.48 -11.95 -34.82
CA VAL A 12 -23.99 -13.14 -34.09
C VAL A 12 -24.99 -14.28 -34.18
N LYS A 13 -26.30 -14.01 -34.07
CA LYS A 13 -27.34 -15.02 -34.26
C LYS A 13 -27.29 -15.58 -35.67
N GLU A 14 -27.25 -14.71 -36.68
CA GLU A 14 -27.15 -15.07 -38.10
C GLU A 14 -25.92 -15.97 -38.37
N LEU A 15 -24.76 -15.58 -37.82
CA LEU A 15 -23.52 -16.34 -37.93
C LEU A 15 -23.58 -17.69 -37.20
N SER A 16 -24.27 -17.76 -36.06
CA SER A 16 -24.45 -19.01 -35.28
C SER A 16 -25.42 -19.99 -35.95
N SER A 17 -26.39 -19.49 -36.72
CA SER A 17 -27.29 -20.30 -37.55
C SER A 17 -26.62 -20.84 -38.82
N SER A 18 -25.52 -20.23 -39.28
CA SER A 18 -24.79 -20.70 -40.45
C SER A 18 -24.20 -22.10 -40.24
N GLN A 19 -24.62 -23.05 -41.07
CA GLN A 19 -24.15 -24.45 -41.05
C GLN A 19 -22.63 -24.58 -41.27
N GLN A 20 -22.00 -23.59 -41.93
CA GLN A 20 -20.56 -23.54 -42.11
C GLN A 20 -19.82 -23.39 -40.77
N LEU A 21 -20.33 -22.56 -39.85
CA LEU A 21 -19.75 -22.38 -38.51
C LEU A 21 -19.91 -23.63 -37.65
N LYS A 22 -21.07 -24.31 -37.73
CA LYS A 22 -21.32 -25.56 -37.00
C LYS A 22 -20.38 -26.69 -37.42
N ASN A 23 -20.06 -26.77 -38.71
CA ASN A 23 -19.10 -27.74 -39.24
C ASN A 23 -17.66 -27.40 -38.83
N GLU A 24 -17.29 -26.12 -38.84
CA GLU A 24 -15.97 -25.67 -38.41
C GLU A 24 -15.75 -25.82 -36.89
N LEU A 25 -16.81 -25.61 -36.09
CA LEU A 25 -16.83 -25.87 -34.65
C LEU A 25 -16.71 -27.38 -34.35
N ARG A 26 -17.40 -28.27 -35.09
CA ARG A 26 -17.20 -29.73 -34.95
C ARG A 26 -15.78 -30.15 -35.30
N LYS A 27 -15.18 -29.55 -36.34
CA LYS A 27 -13.80 -29.81 -36.76
C LYS A 27 -12.78 -29.36 -35.71
N ARG A 28 -13.02 -28.23 -35.03
CA ARG A 28 -12.19 -27.74 -33.92
C ARG A 28 -12.37 -28.54 -32.62
N ARG A 29 -13.58 -29.04 -32.34
CA ARG A 29 -13.89 -29.78 -31.12
C ARG A 29 -13.28 -31.19 -31.08
N GLY A 30 -12.98 -31.79 -32.25
CA GLY A 30 -12.31 -33.09 -32.34
C GLY A 30 -10.79 -33.07 -32.06
N SER A 31 -10.14 -31.89 -32.06
CA SER A 31 -8.68 -31.77 -31.94
C SER A 31 -8.19 -31.09 -30.65
N GLY A 32 -9.10 -30.57 -29.81
CA GLY A 32 -8.74 -29.72 -28.65
C GLY A 32 -8.89 -30.35 -27.26
N ASP A 33 -9.51 -31.52 -27.13
CA ASP A 33 -9.99 -32.02 -25.84
C ASP A 33 -8.92 -32.72 -24.97
N LYS A 34 -7.65 -32.68 -25.37
CA LYS A 34 -6.52 -33.20 -24.56
C LYS A 34 -5.67 -32.12 -23.89
N GLN A 35 -5.98 -30.84 -24.07
CA GLN A 35 -5.20 -29.71 -23.50
C GLN A 35 -5.98 -28.83 -22.51
N ALA A 36 -7.21 -29.19 -22.15
CA ALA A 36 -7.97 -28.49 -21.10
C ALA A 36 -7.51 -28.82 -19.67
N SER A 37 -6.55 -29.73 -19.49
CA SER A 37 -6.05 -30.16 -18.17
C SER A 37 -4.89 -29.30 -17.62
N GLN A 38 -4.42 -28.27 -18.33
CA GLN A 38 -3.36 -27.36 -17.86
C GLN A 38 -3.86 -26.01 -17.28
N ALA A 39 -5.16 -25.86 -17.03
CA ALA A 39 -5.73 -24.63 -16.46
C ALA A 39 -5.60 -24.50 -14.92
N LYS A 40 -4.57 -25.06 -14.30
CA LYS A 40 -4.44 -25.14 -12.82
C LYS A 40 -3.45 -24.18 -12.13
N PRO A 41 -2.39 -23.63 -12.77
CA PRO A 41 -1.49 -22.67 -12.10
C PRO A 41 -2.03 -21.23 -12.05
N HIS A 42 -2.83 -20.82 -13.03
CA HIS A 42 -3.30 -19.43 -13.14
C HIS A 42 -4.30 -19.04 -12.05
N ASP A 43 -5.07 -20.01 -11.59
CA ASP A 43 -6.07 -19.88 -10.55
C ASP A 43 -5.46 -19.66 -9.16
N GLU A 44 -4.29 -20.22 -8.88
CA GLU A 44 -3.66 -20.16 -7.55
C GLU A 44 -3.17 -18.75 -7.23
N PHE A 45 -2.48 -18.09 -8.18
CA PHE A 45 -2.06 -16.69 -8.03
C PHE A 45 -3.25 -15.78 -7.75
N ILE A 46 -4.34 -15.94 -8.50
CA ILE A 46 -5.53 -15.10 -8.37
C ILE A 46 -6.24 -15.38 -7.04
N LYS A 47 -6.35 -16.65 -6.63
CA LYS A 47 -6.91 -17.03 -5.32
C LYS A 47 -6.12 -16.42 -4.18
N GLU A 48 -4.78 -16.47 -4.23
CA GLU A 48 -3.92 -15.84 -3.24
C GLU A 48 -4.06 -14.32 -3.25
N ALA A 49 -4.09 -13.68 -4.42
CA ALA A 49 -4.32 -12.25 -4.55
C ALA A 49 -5.66 -11.82 -3.94
N TYR A 50 -6.74 -12.58 -4.15
CA TYR A 50 -8.04 -12.33 -3.51
C TYR A 50 -7.99 -12.51 -1.98
N ARG A 51 -7.30 -13.53 -1.48
CA ARG A 51 -7.11 -13.73 -0.03
C ARG A 51 -6.39 -12.52 0.59
N VAL A 52 -5.32 -12.04 -0.04
CA VAL A 52 -4.61 -10.82 0.41
C VAL A 52 -5.53 -9.60 0.33
N ALA A 53 -6.28 -9.42 -0.76
CA ALA A 53 -7.22 -8.31 -0.91
C ALA A 53 -8.27 -8.28 0.20
N ASN A 54 -8.82 -9.44 0.56
CA ASN A 54 -9.79 -9.57 1.65
C ASN A 54 -9.17 -9.19 2.99
N HIS A 55 -7.94 -9.63 3.28
CA HIS A 55 -7.25 -9.24 4.52
C HIS A 55 -7.06 -7.72 4.60
N ILE A 56 -6.66 -7.08 3.49
CA ILE A 56 -6.48 -5.61 3.43
C ILE A 56 -7.82 -4.89 3.66
N VAL A 57 -8.91 -5.36 3.03
CA VAL A 57 -10.25 -4.75 3.20
C VAL A 57 -10.77 -4.93 4.64
N SER A 58 -10.63 -6.13 5.21
CA SER A 58 -11.01 -6.39 6.60
C SER A 58 -10.23 -5.51 7.57
N LEU A 59 -8.91 -5.38 7.37
CA LEU A 59 -8.08 -4.50 8.19
C LEU A 59 -8.51 -3.03 8.05
N LYS A 60 -8.76 -2.56 6.82
CA LYS A 60 -9.25 -1.20 6.57
C LYS A 60 -10.52 -0.91 7.37
N ASN A 61 -11.52 -1.79 7.24
CA ASN A 61 -12.81 -1.63 7.91
C ASN A 61 -12.67 -1.66 9.43
N PHE A 62 -11.81 -2.55 9.94
CA PHE A 62 -11.48 -2.62 11.35
C PHE A 62 -10.86 -1.31 11.87
N LEU A 63 -9.82 -0.78 11.20
CA LEU A 63 -9.18 0.48 11.60
C LEU A 63 -10.19 1.64 11.64
N PHE A 64 -11.08 1.74 10.65
CA PHE A 64 -12.16 2.74 10.67
C PHE A 64 -13.13 2.55 11.83
N SER A 65 -13.53 1.31 12.13
CA SER A 65 -14.45 1.01 13.22
C SER A 65 -13.86 1.38 14.59
N VAL A 66 -12.54 1.19 14.74
CA VAL A 66 -11.83 1.43 15.98
C VAL A 66 -11.44 2.90 16.15
N ARG A 67 -11.33 3.69 15.07
CA ARG A 67 -10.91 5.10 15.09
C ARG A 67 -11.57 5.93 16.19
N ARG A 68 -12.90 5.85 16.32
CA ARG A 68 -13.62 6.62 17.35
C ARG A 68 -13.24 6.21 18.76
N ALA A 69 -13.23 4.91 19.06
CA ALA A 69 -12.85 4.37 20.37
C ALA A 69 -11.36 4.60 20.70
N TYR A 70 -10.53 4.58 19.66
CA TYR A 70 -9.09 4.77 19.72
C TYR A 70 -8.74 6.21 20.11
N LEU A 71 -9.40 7.20 19.48
CA LEU A 71 -9.18 8.63 19.72
C LEU A 71 -9.94 9.17 20.95
N ASN A 72 -10.86 8.41 21.53
CA ASN A 72 -11.56 8.79 22.75
C ASN A 72 -10.68 8.55 23.99
N PHE A 73 -9.92 9.55 24.40
CA PHE A 73 -9.06 9.51 25.60
C PHE A 73 -9.77 9.89 26.91
N SER A 74 -11.06 10.25 26.85
CA SER A 74 -11.82 10.61 28.04
C SER A 74 -11.80 9.46 29.05
N ARG A 75 -11.40 9.76 30.29
CA ARG A 75 -11.51 8.86 31.45
C ARG A 75 -12.99 8.59 31.75
N THR A 76 -13.66 7.84 30.91
CA THR A 76 -14.94 7.22 31.22
C THR A 76 -14.63 5.81 31.67
N THR A 77 -15.05 5.47 32.88
CA THR A 77 -14.97 4.14 33.51
C THR A 77 -15.17 3.02 32.49
N ALA A 78 -14.13 2.18 32.35
CA ALA A 78 -14.06 1.14 31.34
C ALA A 78 -14.97 -0.05 31.69
N VAL A 79 -15.65 -0.58 30.68
CA VAL A 79 -16.26 -1.93 30.71
C VAL A 79 -15.24 -2.90 30.13
N GLN A 80 -14.85 -3.93 30.88
CA GLN A 80 -13.95 -4.98 30.41
C GLN A 80 -14.66 -5.84 29.35
N THR A 81 -14.35 -5.61 28.07
CA THR A 81 -14.61 -6.59 27.02
C THR A 81 -13.34 -7.39 26.74
N GLN A 82 -13.39 -8.69 27.00
CA GLN A 82 -12.33 -9.64 26.63
C GLN A 82 -12.26 -9.75 25.10
N PHE A 83 -11.10 -9.46 24.52
CA PHE A 83 -10.78 -9.80 23.14
C PHE A 83 -10.27 -11.25 23.10
N PRO A 84 -10.77 -12.12 22.19
CA PRO A 84 -10.27 -13.49 22.10
C PRO A 84 -8.86 -13.48 21.50
N THR A 85 -7.88 -13.85 22.31
CA THR A 85 -6.52 -14.20 21.90
C THR A 85 -6.54 -15.62 21.35
N GLN A 86 -6.62 -15.78 20.01
CA GLN A 86 -6.32 -17.07 19.40
C GLN A 86 -5.70 -16.95 18.01
N ASN A 87 -4.59 -17.68 17.82
CA ASN A 87 -3.87 -17.90 16.56
C ASN A 87 -4.74 -18.63 15.53
N GLN A 88 -5.76 -17.96 14.98
CA GLN A 88 -6.57 -18.52 13.91
C GLN A 88 -6.45 -17.67 12.64
N THR A 89 -6.27 -18.38 11.53
CA THR A 89 -6.28 -17.87 10.17
C THR A 89 -7.44 -16.89 9.97
N PHE A 90 -7.08 -15.67 9.54
CA PHE A 90 -7.85 -14.43 9.39
C PHE A 90 -9.25 -14.46 8.75
N SER A 91 -9.72 -15.63 8.30
CA SER A 91 -10.99 -15.83 7.58
C SER A 91 -12.24 -15.65 8.46
N GLU A 92 -12.13 -15.69 9.78
CA GLU A 92 -13.27 -15.75 10.72
C GLU A 92 -13.32 -14.59 11.75
N LEU A 93 -12.67 -13.46 11.48
CA LEU A 93 -12.67 -12.36 12.43
C LEU A 93 -13.94 -11.50 12.28
N ASN A 94 -14.94 -11.82 13.11
CA ASN A 94 -16.06 -10.92 13.43
C ASN A 94 -15.55 -9.79 14.34
N LEU A 95 -14.74 -8.90 13.76
CA LEU A 95 -13.99 -7.86 14.45
C LEU A 95 -14.86 -6.61 14.66
N SER A 96 -15.98 -6.76 15.38
CA SER A 96 -16.88 -5.66 15.71
C SER A 96 -16.66 -5.22 17.15
N LEU A 97 -16.19 -3.99 17.35
CA LEU A 97 -16.22 -3.34 18.66
C LEU A 97 -17.60 -2.68 18.86
N PRO A 98 -18.27 -2.84 20.01
CA PRO A 98 -19.52 -2.14 20.29
C PRO A 98 -19.29 -0.62 20.21
N SER A 99 -20.13 0.07 19.43
CA SER A 99 -20.08 1.52 19.29
C SER A 99 -20.31 2.22 20.64
N GLY A 100 -19.23 2.65 21.30
CA GLY A 100 -19.30 3.43 22.54
C GLY A 100 -18.27 3.09 23.62
N ALA A 101 -17.54 1.98 23.51
CA ALA A 101 -16.53 1.61 24.51
C ALA A 101 -15.24 2.45 24.37
N SER A 102 -14.76 3.03 25.47
CA SER A 102 -13.43 3.64 25.55
C SER A 102 -12.39 2.53 25.70
N LEU A 103 -11.37 2.50 24.83
CA LEU A 103 -10.30 1.53 24.88
C LEU A 103 -9.28 1.91 25.96
N THR A 104 -8.80 0.94 26.74
CA THR A 104 -7.63 1.15 27.61
C THR A 104 -6.36 1.26 26.78
N ASN A 105 -5.32 1.94 27.28
CA ASN A 105 -4.02 2.06 26.60
C ASN A 105 -3.43 0.69 26.19
N LYS A 106 -3.61 -0.34 27.03
CA LYS A 106 -3.19 -1.70 26.70
C LYS A 106 -3.94 -2.32 25.51
N GLN A 107 -5.27 -2.19 25.47
CA GLN A 107 -6.08 -2.68 24.34
C GLN A 107 -5.73 -1.95 23.05
N ARG A 108 -5.47 -0.65 23.19
CA ARG A 108 -4.96 0.24 22.16
C ARG A 108 -3.62 -0.27 21.60
N ASP A 109 -2.65 -0.62 22.44
CA ASP A 109 -1.35 -1.16 22.01
C ASP A 109 -1.50 -2.53 21.31
N GLU A 110 -2.39 -3.38 21.81
CA GLU A 110 -2.71 -4.67 21.19
C GLU A 110 -3.28 -4.50 19.78
N ILE A 111 -4.19 -3.55 19.58
CA ILE A 111 -4.75 -3.21 18.27
C ILE A 111 -3.66 -2.77 17.29
N ASP A 112 -2.71 -1.95 17.74
CA ASP A 112 -1.60 -1.49 16.90
C ASP A 112 -0.64 -2.64 16.55
N MET A 113 -0.35 -3.51 17.53
CA MET A 113 0.46 -4.71 17.30
C MET A 113 -0.19 -5.63 16.25
N GLN A 114 -1.49 -5.92 16.41
CA GLN A 114 -2.24 -6.75 15.48
C GLN A 114 -2.28 -6.12 14.08
N ALA A 115 -2.61 -4.83 13.97
CA ALA A 115 -2.62 -4.12 12.69
C ALA A 115 -1.26 -4.21 11.98
N LYS A 116 -0.17 -4.01 12.72
CA LYS A 116 1.19 -4.10 12.20
C LYS A 116 1.54 -5.52 11.74
N MET A 117 1.21 -6.55 12.51
CA MET A 117 1.44 -7.95 12.11
C MET A 117 0.71 -8.28 10.81
N ILE A 118 -0.53 -7.82 10.65
CA ILE A 118 -1.32 -8.04 9.43
C ILE A 118 -0.69 -7.34 8.23
N ILE A 119 -0.25 -6.10 8.40
CA ILE A 119 0.41 -5.35 7.34
C ILE A 119 1.69 -6.07 6.91
N GLN A 120 2.54 -6.47 7.85
CA GLN A 120 3.76 -7.24 7.57
C GLN A 120 3.47 -8.57 6.86
N ASN A 121 2.43 -9.30 7.30
CA ASN A 121 2.00 -10.52 6.63
C ASN A 121 1.54 -10.24 5.18
N CYS A 122 0.77 -9.17 4.96
CA CYS A 122 0.34 -8.77 3.62
C CYS A 122 1.54 -8.39 2.74
N ILE A 123 2.51 -7.64 3.26
CA ILE A 123 3.76 -7.31 2.54
C ILE A 123 4.46 -8.60 2.11
N SER A 124 4.70 -9.53 3.04
CA SER A 124 5.36 -10.80 2.76
C SER A 124 4.64 -11.61 1.68
N ARG A 125 3.31 -11.69 1.75
CA ARG A 125 2.49 -12.40 0.76
C ARG A 125 2.52 -11.73 -0.61
N ILE A 126 2.49 -10.40 -0.68
CA ILE A 126 2.62 -9.66 -1.94
C ILE A 126 4.01 -9.88 -2.56
N THR A 127 5.08 -9.82 -1.76
CA THR A 127 6.44 -10.12 -2.22
C THR A 127 6.56 -11.55 -2.74
N SER A 128 5.92 -12.51 -2.08
CA SER A 128 5.85 -13.90 -2.58
C SER A 128 5.16 -13.99 -3.94
N LEU A 129 4.01 -13.32 -4.11
CA LEU A 129 3.30 -13.26 -5.39
C LEU A 129 4.14 -12.58 -6.49
N GLU A 130 4.87 -11.53 -6.14
CA GLU A 130 5.79 -10.84 -7.04
C GLU A 130 6.93 -11.77 -7.49
N ASN A 131 7.51 -12.54 -6.56
CA ASN A 131 8.56 -13.51 -6.89
C ASN A 131 8.06 -14.62 -7.81
N VAL A 132 6.85 -15.16 -7.56
CA VAL A 132 6.22 -16.15 -8.44
C VAL A 132 6.05 -15.59 -9.86
N GLU A 133 5.63 -14.34 -9.98
CA GLU A 133 5.46 -13.70 -11.27
C GLU A 133 6.80 -13.41 -11.97
N LYS A 134 7.84 -12.99 -11.23
CA LYS A 134 9.20 -12.83 -11.76
C LYS A 134 9.80 -14.14 -12.29
N VAL A 135 9.59 -15.25 -11.57
CA VAL A 135 10.01 -16.59 -12.01
C VAL A 135 9.29 -16.99 -13.29
N ARG A 136 7.99 -16.72 -13.39
CA ARG A 136 7.24 -16.98 -14.63
C ARG A 136 7.77 -16.15 -15.80
N GLN A 137 8.02 -14.87 -15.58
CA GLN A 137 8.58 -13.98 -16.61
C GLN A 137 9.97 -14.43 -17.06
N SER A 138 10.84 -14.86 -16.14
CA SER A 138 12.17 -15.35 -16.49
C SER A 138 12.11 -16.66 -17.27
N GLN A 139 11.20 -17.57 -16.90
CA GLN A 139 10.94 -18.81 -17.65
C GLN A 139 10.45 -18.54 -19.08
N ILE A 140 9.57 -17.56 -19.27
CA ILE A 140 9.10 -17.16 -20.61
C ILE A 140 10.25 -16.61 -21.47
N LYS A 141 11.13 -15.81 -20.87
CA LYS A 141 12.29 -15.21 -21.57
C LYS A 141 13.42 -16.22 -21.84
N ALA A 142 13.61 -17.20 -20.96
CA ALA A 142 14.73 -18.15 -21.03
C ALA A 142 14.49 -19.30 -22.01
N ASN A 143 13.27 -19.53 -22.48
CA ASN A 143 12.96 -20.68 -23.32
C ASN A 143 13.54 -20.49 -24.76
N PRO A 144 14.59 -21.22 -25.17
CA PRO A 144 15.30 -20.97 -26.43
C PRO A 144 14.49 -21.34 -27.68
N LEU A 145 13.49 -22.22 -27.55
CA LEU A 145 12.55 -22.53 -28.62
C LEU A 145 11.64 -21.34 -28.98
N ASN A 146 11.55 -20.33 -28.13
CA ASN A 146 10.78 -19.12 -28.40
C ASN A 146 11.51 -18.10 -29.29
N SER A 147 12.79 -18.29 -29.61
CA SER A 147 13.49 -17.40 -30.56
C SER A 147 13.07 -17.64 -32.01
N PHE A 148 12.69 -18.87 -32.38
CA PHE A 148 12.16 -19.18 -33.72
C PHE A 148 10.65 -18.94 -33.84
N SER A 149 9.88 -19.06 -32.74
CA SER A 149 8.43 -18.76 -32.74
C SER A 149 8.12 -17.27 -32.83
N LYS A 150 9.07 -16.36 -32.55
CA LYS A 150 8.92 -14.91 -32.77
C LYS A 150 8.61 -14.53 -34.22
N ILE A 151 8.98 -15.37 -35.18
CA ILE A 151 8.69 -15.17 -36.61
C ILE A 151 7.25 -15.61 -36.95
N PHE A 152 6.67 -16.53 -36.18
CA PHE A 152 5.29 -16.96 -36.26
C PHE A 152 4.58 -16.59 -34.95
N THR A 153 4.25 -15.30 -34.80
CA THR A 153 3.55 -14.77 -33.63
C THR A 153 2.25 -15.55 -33.38
N THR A 154 2.30 -16.51 -32.47
CA THR A 154 1.12 -17.30 -32.09
C THR A 154 0.29 -16.49 -31.10
N THR A 155 -1.04 -16.60 -31.18
CA THR A 155 -2.00 -15.97 -30.26
C THR A 155 -1.76 -16.29 -28.78
N SER A 156 -0.97 -17.34 -28.49
CA SER A 156 -0.58 -17.73 -27.14
C SER A 156 0.40 -16.75 -26.49
N ASP A 157 1.29 -16.10 -27.24
CA ASP A 157 2.29 -15.18 -26.68
C ASP A 157 1.63 -13.88 -26.18
N LEU A 158 0.69 -13.34 -26.99
CA LEU A 158 -0.16 -12.22 -26.62
C LEU A 158 -0.98 -12.51 -25.34
N ALA A 159 -1.53 -13.72 -25.22
CA ALA A 159 -2.27 -14.10 -24.02
C ALA A 159 -1.37 -14.07 -22.78
N GLN A 160 -0.11 -14.50 -22.89
CA GLN A 160 0.85 -14.49 -21.77
C GLN A 160 1.29 -13.06 -21.39
N GLU A 161 1.44 -12.17 -22.37
CA GLU A 161 1.78 -10.75 -22.17
C GLU A 161 0.61 -9.95 -21.59
N ILE A 162 -0.62 -10.20 -22.04
CA ILE A 162 -1.80 -9.60 -21.42
C ILE A 162 -1.92 -10.09 -19.96
N LEU A 163 -1.61 -11.36 -19.71
CA LEU A 163 -1.60 -11.92 -18.35
C LEU A 163 -0.49 -11.34 -17.47
N THR A 164 0.74 -11.09 -17.98
CA THR A 164 1.79 -10.40 -17.21
C THR A 164 1.31 -9.01 -16.81
N THR A 165 0.78 -8.25 -17.76
CA THR A 165 0.29 -6.88 -17.53
C THR A 165 -0.89 -6.84 -16.55
N HIS A 166 -1.81 -7.80 -16.66
CA HIS A 166 -2.94 -7.89 -15.73
C HIS A 166 -2.46 -8.22 -14.30
N ARG A 167 -1.49 -9.14 -14.15
CA ARG A 167 -0.96 -9.51 -12.84
C ARG A 167 -0.11 -8.42 -12.20
N SER A 168 0.71 -7.72 -12.98
CA SER A 168 1.43 -6.54 -12.48
C SER A 168 0.47 -5.44 -12.02
N GLY A 169 -0.62 -5.22 -12.76
CA GLY A 169 -1.71 -4.32 -12.36
C GLY A 169 -2.40 -4.74 -11.06
N ILE A 170 -2.66 -6.03 -10.86
CA ILE A 170 -3.21 -6.55 -9.58
C ILE A 170 -2.24 -6.28 -8.43
N LEU A 171 -0.95 -6.60 -8.58
CA LEU A 171 0.04 -6.39 -7.54
C LEU A 171 0.16 -4.91 -7.18
N TRP A 172 0.17 -4.03 -8.19
CA TRP A 172 0.15 -2.58 -8.00
C TRP A 172 -1.07 -2.13 -7.19
N LEU A 173 -2.27 -2.63 -7.52
CA LEU A 173 -3.49 -2.30 -6.78
C LEU A 173 -3.43 -2.79 -5.34
N LEU A 174 -2.91 -4.00 -5.09
CA LEU A 174 -2.75 -4.55 -3.74
C LEU A 174 -1.78 -3.71 -2.91
N ASN A 175 -0.61 -3.36 -3.46
CA ASN A 175 0.37 -2.50 -2.77
C ASN A 175 -0.20 -1.10 -2.51
N LYS A 176 -0.90 -0.52 -3.48
CA LYS A 176 -1.58 0.77 -3.29
C LYS A 176 -2.60 0.72 -2.16
N ARG A 177 -3.47 -0.31 -2.13
CA ARG A 177 -4.46 -0.47 -1.05
C ARG A 177 -3.81 -0.73 0.31
N LEU A 178 -2.72 -1.48 0.35
CA LEU A 178 -1.97 -1.74 1.58
C LEU A 178 -1.32 -0.45 2.10
N MET A 179 -0.80 0.39 1.20
CA MET A 179 -0.30 1.72 1.53
C MET A 179 -1.41 2.59 2.12
N ASP A 180 -2.59 2.65 1.48
CA ASP A 180 -3.73 3.41 2.01
C ASP A 180 -4.06 2.97 3.45
N VAL A 181 -4.10 1.67 3.73
CA VAL A 181 -4.35 1.14 5.08
C VAL A 181 -3.22 1.49 6.05
N SER A 182 -1.97 1.43 5.60
CA SER A 182 -0.81 1.82 6.40
C SER A 182 -0.82 3.32 6.73
N THR A 183 -1.30 4.19 5.83
CA THR A 183 -1.46 5.62 6.12
C THR A 183 -2.51 5.90 7.19
N ILE A 184 -3.58 5.10 7.23
CA ILE A 184 -4.59 5.17 8.31
C ILE A 184 -3.95 4.76 9.64
N GLN A 185 -3.21 3.65 9.67
CA GLN A 185 -2.50 3.22 10.89
C GLN A 185 -1.53 4.31 11.38
N ARG A 186 -0.77 4.94 10.48
CA ARG A 186 0.13 6.04 10.79
C ARG A 186 -0.63 7.21 11.43
N GLU A 187 -1.75 7.62 10.86
CA GLU A 187 -2.55 8.72 11.41
C GLU A 187 -3.02 8.42 12.84
N HIS A 188 -3.40 7.17 13.12
CA HIS A 188 -3.74 6.73 14.47
C HIS A 188 -2.54 6.83 15.43
N GLN A 189 -1.35 6.38 15.01
CA GLN A 189 -0.15 6.42 15.83
C GLN A 189 0.37 7.85 16.05
N GLU A 190 0.33 8.71 15.03
CA GLU A 190 0.68 10.13 15.14
C GLU A 190 -0.26 10.87 16.09
N ALA A 191 -1.56 10.57 16.05
CA ALA A 191 -2.52 11.14 16.99
C ALA A 191 -2.23 10.76 18.44
N ARG A 192 -1.68 9.55 18.70
CA ARG A 192 -1.21 9.19 20.04
C ARG A 192 0.05 9.92 20.44
N LEU A 193 1.06 9.89 19.57
CA LEU A 193 2.34 10.53 19.78
C LEU A 193 2.18 12.01 20.12
N THR A 194 1.35 12.71 19.35
CA THR A 194 1.04 14.13 19.58
C THR A 194 0.42 14.35 20.96
N ARG A 195 -0.48 13.46 21.40
CA ARG A 195 -1.15 13.56 22.71
C ARG A 195 -0.23 13.20 23.87
N GLU A 196 0.66 12.23 23.70
CA GLU A 196 1.69 11.89 24.67
C GLU A 196 2.66 13.07 24.84
N MET A 197 3.07 13.71 23.73
CA MET A 197 3.89 14.93 23.78
C MET A 197 3.15 16.11 24.44
N GLU A 198 1.85 16.30 24.19
CA GLU A 198 1.04 17.31 24.89
C GLU A 198 0.94 17.02 26.39
N ARG A 199 0.80 15.74 26.76
CA ARG A 199 0.75 15.32 28.16
C ARG A 199 2.09 15.55 28.86
N GLN A 200 3.22 15.25 28.22
CA GLN A 200 4.56 15.52 28.74
C GLN A 200 4.84 17.03 28.89
N ARG A 201 4.24 17.86 28.03
CA ARG A 201 4.33 19.33 28.15
C ARG A 201 3.46 19.91 29.27
N SER A 202 2.41 19.20 29.67
CA SER A 202 1.44 19.68 30.67
C SER A 202 1.92 19.77 32.13
N PRO A 203 2.71 18.84 32.71
CA PRO A 203 3.21 18.96 34.08
C PRO A 203 4.19 20.13 34.22
N ILE A 204 5.09 20.29 33.25
CA ILE A 204 6.04 21.41 33.19
C ILE A 204 5.30 22.75 33.12
N ASN A 205 4.26 22.85 32.29
CA ASN A 205 3.49 24.09 32.16
C ASN A 205 2.63 24.39 33.41
N GLN A 206 2.11 23.35 34.10
CA GLN A 206 1.41 23.52 35.38
C GLN A 206 2.37 23.96 36.51
N GLN A 207 3.57 23.38 36.60
CA GLN A 207 4.59 23.81 37.58
C GLN A 207 5.08 25.23 37.30
N ILE A 208 5.30 25.61 36.02
CA ILE A 208 5.67 26.99 35.64
C ILE A 208 4.55 27.98 35.99
N LYS A 209 3.27 27.62 35.80
CA LYS A 209 2.12 28.44 36.22
C LYS A 209 2.03 28.58 37.75
N ASN A 210 2.29 27.51 38.49
CA ASN A 210 2.27 27.57 39.95
C ASN A 210 3.43 28.39 40.51
N LEU A 211 4.60 28.36 39.87
CA LEU A 211 5.76 29.18 40.25
C LEU A 211 5.59 30.67 39.91
N GLY A 212 4.83 30.98 38.84
CA GLY A 212 4.52 32.34 38.43
C GLY A 212 3.35 33.02 39.16
N THR A 213 2.68 32.35 40.10
CA THR A 213 1.50 32.88 40.83
C THR A 213 1.77 33.17 42.31
N SER A 214 3.00 32.97 42.79
CA SER A 214 3.41 33.26 44.18
C SER A 214 3.86 34.72 44.42
N SER A 215 3.92 35.58 43.41
CA SER A 215 4.21 37.01 43.59
C SER A 215 2.93 37.83 43.80
N THR A 216 2.17 37.49 44.85
CA THR A 216 1.23 38.45 45.44
C THR A 216 2.08 39.46 46.21
N PHE A 217 2.47 40.54 45.53
CA PHE A 217 2.99 41.74 46.17
C PHE A 217 1.93 42.25 47.17
N PRO A 218 2.25 42.46 48.45
CA PRO A 218 1.36 43.20 49.33
C PRO A 218 1.34 44.65 48.84
N ASP A 219 0.14 45.11 48.51
CA ASP A 219 -0.21 46.50 48.29
C ASP A 219 0.14 47.31 49.55
N PHE A 220 1.23 48.07 49.52
CA PHE A 220 1.56 49.06 50.55
C PHE A 220 1.39 50.46 49.94
N THR A 221 0.18 50.98 50.03
CA THR A 221 -0.07 52.41 49.99
C THR A 221 -0.19 52.92 51.42
N ALA A 222 0.72 53.79 51.87
CA ALA A 222 0.40 55.05 52.57
C ALA A 222 1.58 55.60 53.42
N HIS A 223 1.80 56.92 53.28
CA HIS A 223 2.57 57.85 54.13
C HIS A 223 4.11 57.74 54.05
N GLY A 224 4.88 58.78 53.76
CA GLY A 224 4.64 60.22 53.96
C GLY A 224 5.55 60.72 55.08
N ASP A 225 6.69 61.31 54.68
CA ASP A 225 7.44 62.36 55.37
C ASP A 225 8.25 62.00 56.64
N ASP A 226 9.59 62.18 56.58
CA ASP A 226 10.33 63.22 57.35
C ASP A 226 11.85 62.91 57.45
N GLU A 227 12.67 63.96 57.32
CA GLU A 227 14.13 63.95 57.43
C GLU A 227 14.58 64.10 58.90
N GLY A 228 15.63 63.39 59.35
CA GLY A 228 16.14 63.60 60.72
C GLY A 228 17.44 62.87 61.09
N LYS A 229 18.53 63.64 61.14
CA LYS A 229 19.91 63.37 61.59
C LYS A 229 20.15 62.54 62.88
N ALA A 230 21.23 61.75 62.80
CA ALA A 230 22.41 61.67 63.68
C ALA A 230 22.46 60.80 64.96
N ALA A 231 23.45 59.88 64.91
CA ALA A 231 24.47 59.53 65.91
C ALA A 231 24.17 58.49 67.01
N LEU A 232 25.27 57.82 67.41
CA LEU A 232 25.50 56.85 68.50
C LEU A 232 25.35 55.37 68.07
N GLU A 233 26.46 54.72 67.75
CA GLU A 233 27.41 54.03 68.65
C GLU A 233 26.97 52.59 68.98
N GLU A 234 27.79 51.67 68.47
CA GLU A 234 28.33 50.50 69.15
C GLU A 234 27.38 49.42 69.70
N SER A 235 27.63 48.22 69.17
CA SER A 235 27.59 46.90 69.82
C SER A 235 26.47 45.93 69.39
N ALA A 236 26.99 44.74 69.07
CA ALA A 236 26.39 43.42 69.21
C ALA A 236 25.49 42.89 68.07
N SER A 237 25.84 41.66 67.67
CA SER A 237 25.11 40.70 66.83
C SER A 237 25.08 40.94 65.31
N GLU A 238 26.17 40.56 64.63
CA GLU A 238 26.17 40.14 63.21
C GLU A 238 25.78 38.66 63.07
N ASP A 239 24.81 38.16 63.83
CA ASP A 239 24.63 36.71 63.99
C ASP A 239 23.18 36.28 64.14
N GLU A 240 22.22 36.87 63.40
CA GLU A 240 20.84 36.34 63.47
C GLU A 240 19.90 36.72 62.32
N PHE A 241 20.31 36.66 61.05
CA PHE A 241 19.33 36.70 59.95
C PHE A 241 19.76 35.90 58.70
N GLU A 242 20.31 34.70 58.89
CA GLU A 242 20.03 33.63 57.92
C GLU A 242 18.86 32.83 58.47
N PRO A 243 17.68 32.83 57.84
CA PRO A 243 16.65 31.85 58.18
C PRO A 243 17.21 30.50 57.73
N GLN A 244 17.90 29.81 58.63
CA GLN A 244 18.26 28.41 58.46
C GLN A 244 16.93 27.67 58.26
N LEU A 245 16.63 27.31 57.00
CA LEU A 245 15.47 26.49 56.64
C LEU A 245 15.34 25.37 57.67
N SER A 246 14.15 25.21 58.25
CA SER A 246 13.99 24.21 59.32
C SER A 246 14.44 22.85 58.80
N ALA A 247 15.01 22.01 59.67
CA ALA A 247 15.47 20.67 59.26
C ALA A 247 14.36 19.86 58.55
N GLN A 248 13.08 20.13 58.86
CA GLN A 248 11.93 19.59 58.14
C GLN A 248 11.80 20.14 56.71
N GLU A 249 12.02 21.43 56.49
CA GLU A 249 11.92 22.09 55.18
C GLU A 249 13.02 21.61 54.23
N LYS A 250 14.23 21.39 54.75
CA LYS A 250 15.34 20.78 53.99
C LYS A 250 15.05 19.34 53.58
N MET A 251 14.44 18.55 54.47
CA MET A 251 14.02 17.17 54.18
C MET A 251 12.92 17.12 53.11
N VAL A 252 11.96 18.05 53.15
CA VAL A 252 10.91 18.15 52.13
C VAL A 252 11.49 18.56 50.78
N LEU A 253 12.44 19.49 50.74
CA LEU A 253 13.13 19.89 49.51
C LEU A 253 13.97 18.77 48.90
N GLU A 254 14.64 17.97 49.73
CA GLU A 254 15.41 16.82 49.26
C GLU A 254 14.48 15.75 48.67
N MET A 255 13.35 15.49 49.33
CA MET A 255 12.31 14.59 48.82
C MET A 255 11.64 15.12 47.53
N GLU A 256 11.42 16.43 47.40
CA GLU A 256 10.87 17.05 46.19
C GLU A 256 11.86 16.97 45.03
N ASN A 257 13.14 17.23 45.28
CA ASN A 257 14.19 17.06 44.28
C ASN A 257 14.29 15.60 43.79
N GLU A 258 14.24 14.62 44.71
CA GLU A 258 14.23 13.20 44.33
C GLU A 258 13.00 12.83 43.49
N ALA A 259 11.82 13.33 43.87
CA ALA A 259 10.59 13.12 43.12
C ALA A 259 10.65 13.75 41.72
N LEU A 260 11.23 14.94 41.58
CA LEU A 260 11.39 15.64 40.31
C LEU A 260 12.37 14.90 39.39
N VAL A 261 13.53 14.48 39.90
CA VAL A 261 14.50 13.70 39.13
C VAL A 261 13.87 12.40 38.59
N LYS A 262 13.08 11.72 39.42
CA LYS A 262 12.36 10.51 39.01
C LYS A 262 11.30 10.77 37.93
N ASP A 263 10.60 11.90 38.00
CA ASP A 263 9.63 12.30 36.96
C ASP A 263 10.33 12.66 35.63
N LEU A 264 11.49 13.32 35.71
CA LEU A 264 12.33 13.59 34.54
C LEU A 264 12.87 12.30 33.91
N GLU A 265 13.32 11.35 34.71
CA GLU A 265 13.79 10.05 34.23
C GLU A 265 12.65 9.29 33.53
N SER A 266 11.46 9.25 34.14
CA SER A 266 10.27 8.65 33.54
C SER A 266 9.86 9.35 32.24
N SER A 267 9.96 10.68 32.18
CA SER A 267 9.66 11.46 30.98
C SER A 267 10.65 11.16 29.86
N LEU A 268 11.93 10.99 30.19
CA LEU A 268 12.99 10.66 29.24
C LEU A 268 12.74 9.28 28.62
N ASP A 269 12.40 8.27 29.43
CA ASP A 269 12.10 6.93 28.93
C ASP A 269 10.87 6.89 28.03
N GLU A 270 9.85 7.70 28.31
CA GLU A 270 8.68 7.84 27.44
C GLU A 270 9.05 8.53 26.11
N VAL A 271 9.90 9.56 26.13
CA VAL A 271 10.41 10.21 24.90
C VAL A 271 11.22 9.24 24.04
N LYS A 272 12.09 8.42 24.64
CA LYS A 272 12.83 7.37 23.91
C LYS A 272 11.89 6.37 23.25
N LYS A 273 10.83 5.97 23.95
CA LYS A 273 9.81 5.06 23.41
C LYS A 273 9.08 5.67 22.22
N VAL A 274 8.69 6.94 22.33
CA VAL A 274 8.09 7.74 21.26
C VAL A 274 9.01 7.77 20.04
N GLU A 275 10.30 8.09 20.23
CA GLU A 275 11.29 8.12 19.16
C GLU A 275 11.42 6.76 18.46
N GLN A 276 11.50 5.66 19.22
CA GLN A 276 11.56 4.31 18.67
C GLN A 276 10.33 3.98 17.82
N THR A 277 9.13 4.30 18.29
CA THR A 277 7.90 4.05 17.52
C THR A 277 7.85 4.88 16.24
N LEU A 278 8.30 6.13 16.28
CA LEU A 278 8.35 7.01 15.11
C LEU A 278 9.33 6.50 14.06
N LEU A 279 10.53 6.08 14.48
CA LEU A 279 11.51 5.44 13.61
C LEU A 279 10.92 4.19 12.94
N GLU A 280 10.26 3.34 13.72
CA GLU A 280 9.66 2.14 13.18
C GLU A 280 8.57 2.43 12.14
N ILE A 281 7.68 3.39 12.42
CA ILE A 281 6.65 3.83 11.47
C ILE A 281 7.31 4.36 10.19
N ALA A 282 8.33 5.19 10.32
CA ALA A 282 9.06 5.74 9.18
C ALA A 282 9.71 4.63 8.34
N THR A 283 10.30 3.60 8.97
CA THR A 283 10.90 2.47 8.24
C THR A 283 9.86 1.70 7.44
N LEU A 284 8.71 1.36 8.05
CA LEU A 284 7.64 0.61 7.37
C LEU A 284 7.04 1.42 6.21
N GLN A 285 6.83 2.73 6.41
CA GLN A 285 6.35 3.61 5.34
C GLN A 285 7.35 3.71 4.19
N ASN A 286 8.64 3.82 4.52
CA ASN A 286 9.68 3.91 3.51
C ASN A 286 9.76 2.61 2.69
N THR A 287 9.64 1.44 3.31
CA THR A 287 9.62 0.17 2.57
C THR A 287 8.39 0.08 1.66
N LEU A 288 7.19 0.41 2.13
CA LEU A 288 6.00 0.41 1.28
C LEU A 288 6.09 1.41 0.12
N SER A 289 6.57 2.63 0.39
CA SER A 289 6.75 3.68 -0.62
C SER A 289 7.76 3.27 -1.69
N THR A 290 8.91 2.70 -1.28
CA THR A 290 9.92 2.22 -2.22
C THR A 290 9.42 1.05 -3.07
N HIS A 291 8.73 0.08 -2.46
CA HIS A 291 8.10 -1.03 -3.20
C HIS A 291 7.07 -0.53 -4.22
N LEU A 292 6.21 0.43 -3.84
CA LEU A 292 5.23 1.02 -4.75
C LEU A 292 5.91 1.76 -5.90
N ALA A 293 6.98 2.52 -5.63
CA ALA A 293 7.72 3.25 -6.66
C ALA A 293 8.39 2.30 -7.67
N ILE A 294 9.02 1.23 -7.19
CA ILE A 294 9.62 0.18 -8.03
C ILE A 294 8.53 -0.47 -8.90
N GLN A 295 7.40 -0.84 -8.30
CA GLN A 295 6.33 -1.53 -9.00
C GLN A 295 5.57 -0.62 -9.99
N ALA A 296 5.41 0.66 -9.69
CA ALA A 296 4.81 1.63 -10.61
C ALA A 296 5.65 1.74 -11.89
N LYS A 297 6.98 1.85 -11.74
CA LYS A 297 7.92 1.88 -12.87
C LYS A 297 7.88 0.59 -13.69
N GLU A 298 7.81 -0.57 -13.05
CA GLU A 298 7.70 -1.86 -13.74
C GLU A 298 6.37 -1.97 -14.51
N THR A 299 5.27 -1.56 -13.89
CA THR A 299 3.93 -1.59 -14.50
C THR A 299 3.85 -0.68 -15.72
N GLU A 300 4.41 0.53 -15.64
CA GLU A 300 4.49 1.47 -16.77
C GLU A 300 5.33 0.89 -17.92
N ARG A 301 6.48 0.28 -17.59
CA ARG A 301 7.31 -0.41 -18.59
C ARG A 301 6.53 -1.51 -19.29
N LEU A 302 5.87 -2.40 -18.55
CA LEU A 302 5.06 -3.49 -19.10
C LEU A 302 3.88 -2.97 -19.92
N GLN A 303 3.25 -1.88 -19.50
CA GLN A 303 2.16 -1.25 -20.26
C GLN A 303 2.65 -0.69 -21.59
N SER A 304 3.79 0.00 -21.60
CA SER A 304 4.40 0.50 -22.83
C SER A 304 4.78 -0.64 -23.79
N GLU A 305 5.29 -1.75 -23.24
CA GLU A 305 5.64 -2.95 -23.99
C GLU A 305 4.39 -3.58 -24.62
N ALA A 306 3.32 -3.76 -23.86
CA ALA A 306 2.07 -4.33 -24.35
C ALA A 306 1.41 -3.49 -25.45
N ILE A 307 1.48 -2.16 -25.36
CA ILE A 307 0.99 -1.26 -26.41
C ILE A 307 1.82 -1.43 -27.68
N ALA A 308 3.15 -1.40 -27.56
CA ALA A 308 4.04 -1.56 -28.70
C ALA A 308 3.90 -2.95 -29.35
N THR A 309 3.71 -4.01 -28.58
CA THR A 309 3.46 -5.35 -29.11
C THR A 309 2.12 -5.42 -29.86
N THR A 310 1.08 -4.79 -29.30
CA THR A 310 -0.24 -4.71 -29.95
C THR A 310 -0.15 -3.98 -31.29
N GLU A 311 0.63 -2.89 -31.36
CA GLU A 311 0.88 -2.14 -32.59
C GLU A 311 1.64 -2.99 -33.62
N ARG A 312 2.73 -3.65 -33.22
CA ARG A 312 3.49 -4.55 -34.10
C ARG A 312 2.63 -5.68 -34.67
N ILE A 313 1.71 -6.24 -33.88
CA ILE A 313 0.80 -7.29 -34.35
C ILE A 313 -0.23 -6.73 -35.32
N ARG A 314 -0.76 -5.54 -35.06
CA ARG A 314 -1.68 -4.85 -35.97
C ARG A 314 -1.00 -4.63 -37.33
N ASP A 315 0.22 -4.12 -37.32
CA ASP A 315 1.00 -3.88 -38.54
C ASP A 315 1.36 -5.19 -39.24
N GLY A 316 1.78 -6.21 -38.48
CA GLY A 316 2.04 -7.55 -39.00
C GLY A 316 0.82 -8.17 -39.70
N ASN A 317 -0.38 -8.02 -39.14
CA ASN A 317 -1.62 -8.48 -39.76
C ASN A 317 -1.93 -7.74 -41.06
N VAL A 318 -1.68 -6.42 -41.11
CA VAL A 318 -1.80 -5.63 -42.34
C VAL A 318 -0.79 -6.10 -43.38
N MET A 319 0.46 -6.34 -42.99
CA MET A 319 1.49 -6.88 -43.88
C MET A 319 1.13 -8.26 -44.42
N LEU A 320 0.57 -9.16 -43.60
CA LEU A 320 0.09 -10.47 -44.03
C LEU A 320 -1.06 -10.35 -45.04
N ALA A 321 -2.00 -9.43 -44.82
CA ALA A 321 -3.08 -9.14 -45.75
C ALA A 321 -2.55 -8.61 -47.09
N GLN A 322 -1.62 -7.64 -47.04
CA GLN A 322 -0.96 -7.09 -48.23
C GLN A 322 -0.13 -8.14 -48.97
N ALA A 323 0.60 -8.99 -48.27
CA ALA A 323 1.39 -10.08 -48.86
C ALA A 323 0.48 -11.10 -49.56
N ARG A 324 -0.65 -11.47 -48.96
CA ARG A 324 -1.65 -12.35 -49.59
C ARG A 324 -2.17 -11.77 -50.91
N GLN A 325 -2.43 -10.47 -50.96
CA GLN A 325 -2.88 -9.78 -52.16
C GLN A 325 -1.79 -9.76 -53.25
N ARG A 326 -0.53 -9.49 -52.88
CA ARG A 326 0.60 -9.55 -53.82
C ARG A 326 0.80 -10.95 -54.41
N HIS A 327 0.64 -12.02 -53.62
CA HIS A 327 0.74 -13.39 -54.14
C HIS A 327 -0.38 -13.76 -55.13
N SER A 328 -1.57 -13.17 -55.05
CA SER A 328 -2.58 -13.36 -56.13
C SER A 328 -2.20 -12.64 -57.41
N ASP A 329 -1.59 -11.46 -57.31
CA ASP A 329 -1.21 -10.67 -58.49
C ASP A 329 0.02 -11.26 -59.20
N LEU A 330 1.03 -11.70 -58.44
CA LEU A 330 2.20 -12.40 -58.99
C LEU A 330 1.82 -13.70 -59.72
N ARG A 331 0.85 -14.46 -59.20
CA ARG A 331 0.37 -15.69 -59.86
C ARG A 331 -0.33 -15.41 -61.18
N LYS A 332 -1.09 -14.33 -61.29
CA LYS A 332 -1.70 -13.92 -62.57
C LYS A 332 -0.61 -13.48 -63.56
N TRP A 333 0.38 -12.74 -63.08
CA TRP A 333 1.50 -12.26 -63.90
C TRP A 333 2.36 -13.41 -64.45
N ILE A 334 2.67 -14.41 -63.61
CA ILE A 334 3.49 -15.55 -64.06
C ILE A 334 2.74 -16.43 -65.06
N LEU A 335 1.42 -16.56 -64.92
CA LEU A 335 0.58 -17.31 -65.86
C LEU A 335 0.50 -16.58 -67.21
N PHE A 336 0.30 -15.26 -67.20
CA PHE A 336 0.32 -14.45 -68.43
C PHE A 336 1.68 -14.53 -69.13
N PHE A 337 2.78 -14.46 -68.38
CA PHE A 337 4.13 -14.61 -68.91
C PHE A 337 4.33 -15.98 -69.58
N LEU A 338 3.88 -17.06 -68.94
CA LEU A 338 4.01 -18.41 -69.49
C LEU A 338 3.20 -18.59 -70.78
N ILE A 339 1.98 -18.03 -70.85
CA ILE A 339 1.18 -18.03 -72.08
C ILE A 339 1.87 -17.25 -73.19
N MET A 340 2.40 -16.06 -72.88
CA MET A 340 3.12 -15.23 -73.85
C MET A 340 4.36 -15.95 -74.40
N VAL A 341 5.18 -16.55 -73.54
CA VAL A 341 6.36 -17.32 -73.96
C VAL A 341 5.96 -18.53 -74.81
N SER A 342 4.91 -19.25 -74.42
CA SER A 342 4.39 -20.36 -75.23
C SER A 342 3.91 -19.92 -76.62
N GLY A 343 3.26 -18.76 -76.72
CA GLY A 343 2.82 -18.21 -78.00
C GLY A 343 3.98 -17.76 -78.90
N VAL A 344 5.01 -17.15 -78.30
CA VAL A 344 6.24 -16.76 -79.02
C VAL A 344 6.96 -17.98 -79.58
N LEU A 345 7.06 -19.06 -78.80
CA LEU A 345 7.68 -20.32 -79.26
C LEU A 345 6.91 -20.94 -80.43
N LEU A 346 5.57 -20.95 -80.38
CA LEU A 346 4.75 -21.47 -81.47
C LEU A 346 4.88 -20.62 -82.74
N PHE A 347 5.00 -19.29 -82.60
CA PHE A 347 5.21 -18.41 -83.75
C PHE A 347 6.59 -18.60 -84.40
N LEU A 348 7.65 -18.82 -83.60
CA LEU A 348 8.96 -19.16 -84.14
C LEU A 348 8.94 -20.50 -84.89
N ASP A 349 8.31 -21.53 -84.31
CA ASP A 349 8.21 -22.86 -84.91
C ASP A 349 7.37 -22.88 -86.20
N TRP A 350 6.43 -21.94 -86.35
CA TRP A 350 5.62 -21.81 -87.57
C TRP A 350 6.32 -21.01 -88.68
N TYR A 351 7.33 -20.19 -88.33
CA TYR A 351 8.01 -19.31 -89.28
C TYR A 351 9.25 -19.93 -89.92
N ASP A 352 9.89 -20.90 -89.24
CA ASP A 352 10.84 -21.84 -89.84
C ASP A 352 10.11 -22.89 -90.70
#